data_AF-A0A419EQT1-F1
#
_entry.id   AF-A0A419EQT1-F1
#
_cell.length_a   1.000
_cell.length_b   1.000
_cell.length_c   1.000
_cell.angle_alpha   90.00
_cell.angle_beta   90.00
_cell.angle_gamma   90.00
#
_symmetry.space_group_name_H-M   'P 1'
#
loop_
_entity.id
_entity.type
_entity.pdbx_description
1 polymer ?
#
loop_
_entity_poly.entity_id
_entity_poly.type
_entity_poly.pdbx_seq_one_letter_code
_entity_poly.pdbx_strand_id
1 'polypeptide(L)'
;MNSNPHIEKIKTNLNSIIDKLEKLNENNFENSISEIKSYISDTKNEKAALSIKPGKKIPEINDSLKVLTKKIVKRLDNIIEIKESDSQALSSELKNLHNQKKLALYKR
;
A
#
# COMPACT_ATOMS: atom_id res chain seq x y z
N MET A 1 -18.76 -14.28 22.61
CA MET A 1 -18.06 -12.98 22.58
C MET A 1 -18.62 -12.18 21.42
N ASN A 2 -19.33 -11.07 21.67
CA ASN A 2 -19.85 -10.23 20.60
C ASN A 2 -18.74 -9.25 20.18
N SER A 3 -18.06 -9.54 19.07
CA SER A 3 -17.08 -8.63 18.48
C SER A 3 -17.77 -7.32 18.08
N ASN A 4 -17.15 -6.17 18.40
CA ASN A 4 -17.69 -4.88 18.01
C ASN A 4 -17.73 -4.78 16.48
N PRO A 5 -18.89 -4.50 15.85
CA PRO A 5 -19.04 -4.53 14.40
C PRO A 5 -18.11 -3.54 13.68
N HIS A 6 -17.78 -2.41 14.31
CA HIS A 6 -16.81 -1.45 13.75
C HIS A 6 -15.39 -2.02 13.71
N ILE A 7 -15.00 -2.79 14.73
CA ILE A 7 -13.67 -3.40 14.80
C ILE A 7 -13.54 -4.50 13.74
N GLU A 8 -14.59 -5.31 13.55
CA GLU A 8 -14.59 -6.34 12.51
C GLU A 8 -14.52 -5.71 11.12
N LYS A 9 -15.24 -4.61 10.85
CA LYS A 9 -15.08 -3.86 9.61
C LYS A 9 -13.68 -3.32 9.39
N ILE A 10 -13.04 -2.78 10.44
CA ILE A 10 -11.64 -2.33 10.35
C ILE A 10 -10.74 -3.51 9.97
N LYS A 11 -10.89 -4.68 10.60
CA LYS A 11 -10.11 -5.86 10.25
C LYS A 11 -10.33 -6.28 8.80
N THR A 12 -11.59 -6.32 8.35
CA THR A 12 -11.94 -6.62 6.97
C THR A 12 -11.27 -5.66 6.00
N ASN A 13 -11.34 -4.36 6.24
CA ASN A 13 -10.70 -3.36 5.39
C ASN A 13 -9.17 -3.51 5.35
N LEU A 14 -8.53 -3.77 6.49
CA LEU A 14 -7.08 -4.00 6.55
C LEU A 14 -6.68 -5.29 5.80
N ASN A 15 -7.45 -6.37 5.93
CA ASN A 15 -7.21 -7.59 5.16
C ASN A 15 -7.41 -7.35 3.65
N SER A 16 -8.44 -6.60 3.24
CA SER A 16 -8.65 -6.23 1.84
C SER A 16 -7.48 -5.41 1.29
N ILE A 17 -6.91 -4.50 2.09
CA ILE A 17 -5.70 -3.76 1.70
C ILE A 17 -4.51 -4.71 1.49
N ILE A 18 -4.31 -5.68 2.40
CA ILE A 18 -3.25 -6.69 2.27
C ILE A 18 -3.44 -7.48 0.98
N ASP A 19 -4.64 -8.00 0.72
CA ASP A 19 -4.94 -8.79 -0.47
C ASP A 19 -4.69 -8.02 -1.77
N LYS A 20 -5.02 -6.71 -1.79
CA LYS A 20 -4.77 -5.84 -2.95
C LYS A 20 -3.28 -5.58 -3.14
N LEU A 21 -2.53 -5.38 -2.06
CA LEU A 21 -1.07 -5.22 -2.13
C LEU A 21 -0.37 -6.50 -2.57
N GLU A 22 -0.88 -7.68 -2.22
CA GLU A 22 -0.31 -8.96 -2.64
C GLU A 22 -0.56 -9.28 -4.12
N LYS A 23 -1.66 -8.78 -4.67
CA LYS A 23 -2.04 -8.97 -6.09
C LYS A 23 -1.61 -7.80 -6.98
N LEU A 24 -0.91 -6.82 -6.43
CA LEU A 24 -0.52 -5.60 -7.13
C LEU A 24 0.47 -5.93 -8.27
N ASN A 25 0.14 -5.46 -9.47
CA ASN A 25 0.99 -5.53 -10.65
C ASN A 25 0.76 -4.31 -11.55
N GLU A 26 1.52 -4.19 -12.64
CA GLU A 26 1.44 -3.04 -13.55
C GLU A 26 0.06 -2.87 -14.18
N ASN A 27 -0.63 -3.96 -14.49
CA ASN A 27 -1.94 -3.95 -15.15
C ASN A 27 -3.08 -3.50 -14.22
N ASN A 28 -2.90 -3.64 -12.91
CA ASN A 28 -3.94 -3.32 -11.93
C ASN A 28 -3.51 -2.25 -10.91
N PHE A 29 -2.36 -1.60 -11.13
CA PHE A 29 -1.76 -0.70 -10.15
C PHE A 29 -2.70 0.43 -9.77
N GLU A 30 -3.14 1.23 -10.75
CA GLU A 30 -3.99 2.40 -10.50
C GLU A 30 -5.30 2.01 -9.84
N ASN A 31 -5.95 0.95 -10.33
CA ASN A 31 -7.20 0.46 -9.77
C ASN A 31 -7.02 -0.02 -8.32
N SER A 32 -6.00 -0.82 -8.06
CA SER A 32 -5.70 -1.35 -6.72
C SER A 32 -5.36 -0.24 -5.74
N ILE A 33 -4.60 0.78 -6.16
CA ILE A 33 -4.30 1.94 -5.33
C ILE A 33 -5.56 2.77 -5.03
N SER A 34 -6.45 2.93 -6.01
CA SER A 34 -7.75 3.59 -5.80
C SER A 34 -8.60 2.88 -4.75
N GLU A 35 -8.73 1.56 -4.86
CA GLU A 35 -9.47 0.74 -3.91
C GLU A 35 -8.83 0.75 -2.51
N ILE A 36 -7.49 0.67 -2.43
CA ILE A 36 -6.76 0.79 -1.16
C ILE A 36 -7.06 2.13 -0.48
N LYS A 37 -7.08 3.24 -1.25
CA LYS A 37 -7.45 4.56 -0.72
C LYS A 37 -8.89 4.57 -0.19
N SER A 38 -9.81 3.90 -0.87
CA SER A 38 -11.19 3.72 -0.39
C SER A 38 -11.22 2.98 0.95
N TYR A 39 -10.57 1.82 1.06
CA TYR A 39 -10.51 1.05 2.30
C TYR A 39 -9.85 1.82 3.45
N ILE A 40 -8.84 2.65 3.17
CA ILE A 40 -8.23 3.55 4.17
C ILE A 40 -9.24 4.59 4.64
N SER A 41 -9.99 5.20 3.72
CA SER A 41 -11.04 6.16 4.05
C SER A 41 -12.11 5.54 4.95
N ASP A 42 -12.61 4.36 4.57
CA ASP A 42 -13.61 3.62 5.34
C ASP A 42 -13.08 3.25 6.73
N THR A 43 -11.82 2.80 6.81
CA THR A 43 -11.16 2.51 8.10
C THR A 43 -11.07 3.74 9.01
N LYS A 44 -10.81 4.93 8.45
CA LYS A 44 -10.78 6.18 9.22
C LYS A 44 -12.18 6.52 9.76
N ASN A 45 -13.22 6.34 8.95
CA ASN A 45 -14.61 6.59 9.34
C ASN A 45 -15.05 5.64 10.47
N GLU A 46 -14.74 4.35 10.34
CA GLU A 46 -15.04 3.34 11.36
C GLU A 46 -14.29 3.61 12.68
N LYS A 47 -13.03 4.07 12.60
CA LYS A 47 -12.25 4.49 13.78
C LYS A 47 -12.84 5.73 14.46
N ALA A 48 -13.33 6.70 13.69
CA ALA A 48 -13.99 7.88 14.23
C ALA A 48 -15.28 7.49 14.98
N ALA A 49 -16.08 6.58 14.43
CA ALA A 49 -17.28 6.05 15.07
C ALA A 49 -16.99 5.35 16.41
N LEU A 50 -15.85 4.64 16.51
CA LEU A 50 -15.40 4.02 17.76
C LEU A 50 -15.00 5.04 18.83
N SER A 51 -14.50 6.21 18.45
CA SER A 51 -14.03 7.24 19.38
C SER A 51 -15.18 7.98 20.09
N ILE A 52 -16.42 7.81 19.63
CA ILE A 52 -17.62 8.47 20.15
C ILE A 52 -18.24 7.71 21.33
N LYS A 53 -17.91 6.42 21.54
CA LYS A 53 -18.39 5.63 22.69
C LYS A 53 -17.26 5.44 23.72
N PRO A 54 -17.40 5.92 24.97
CA PRO A 54 -16.42 5.66 26.02
C PRO A 54 -16.54 4.20 26.44
N GLY A 55 -15.62 3.36 25.95
CA GLY A 55 -15.64 1.93 26.23
C GLY A 55 -14.23 1.39 26.38
N LYS A 56 -13.99 0.71 27.51
CA LYS A 56 -12.76 0.02 27.93
C LYS A 56 -11.84 -0.36 26.75
N LYS A 57 -10.58 0.10 26.82
CA LYS A 57 -9.48 -0.38 25.95
C LYS A 57 -9.54 -1.91 25.91
N ILE A 58 -9.77 -2.49 24.74
CA ILE A 58 -9.67 -3.94 24.52
C ILE A 58 -8.25 -4.20 23.99
N PRO A 59 -7.28 -4.56 24.85
CA PRO A 59 -5.87 -4.67 24.46
C PRO A 59 -5.62 -5.67 23.32
N GLU A 60 -6.27 -6.84 23.32
CA GLU A 60 -6.08 -7.88 22.29
C GLU A 60 -6.47 -7.43 20.88
N ILE A 61 -7.53 -6.63 20.77
CA ILE A 61 -7.96 -6.07 19.49
C ILE A 61 -6.90 -5.13 18.94
N ASN A 62 -6.27 -4.35 19.82
CA ASN A 62 -5.24 -3.39 19.43
C ASN A 62 -3.99 -4.10 18.88
N ASP A 63 -3.62 -5.26 19.44
CA ASP A 63 -2.48 -6.04 18.97
C ASP A 63 -2.75 -6.67 17.59
N SER A 64 -3.95 -7.22 17.37
CA SER A 64 -4.32 -7.78 16.07
C SER A 64 -4.29 -6.73 14.95
N LEU A 65 -4.83 -5.52 15.22
CA LEU A 65 -4.81 -4.41 14.28
C LEU A 65 -3.38 -3.93 14.02
N LYS A 66 -2.54 -3.84 15.06
CA LYS A 66 -1.13 -3.47 14.95
C LYS A 66 -0.35 -4.44 14.06
N VAL A 67 -0.61 -5.74 14.15
CA VAL A 67 0.00 -6.76 13.28
C VAL A 67 -0.40 -6.53 11.82
N LEU A 68 -1.69 -6.29 11.56
CA LEU A 68 -2.19 -6.02 10.20
C LEU A 68 -1.57 -4.74 9.62
N THR A 69 -1.53 -3.65 10.39
CA THR A 69 -0.89 -2.39 9.96
C THR A 69 0.59 -2.59 9.67
N LYS A 70 1.33 -3.32 10.51
CA LYS A 70 2.75 -3.63 10.26
C LYS A 70 2.95 -4.42 8.96
N LYS A 71 2.06 -5.38 8.65
CA LYS A 71 2.12 -6.13 7.39
C LYS A 71 1.91 -5.21 6.19
N ILE A 72 0.94 -4.29 6.27
CA ILE A 72 0.68 -3.31 5.21
C ILE A 72 1.90 -2.42 4.97
N VAL A 73 2.48 -1.85 6.04
CA VAL A 73 3.67 -0.99 5.93
C VAL A 73 4.83 -1.74 5.28
N LYS A 74 5.15 -2.94 5.78
CA LYS A 74 6.23 -3.75 5.21
C LYS A 74 6.01 -4.07 3.72
N ARG A 75 4.77 -4.32 3.30
CA ARG A 75 4.45 -4.57 1.88
C ARG A 75 4.65 -3.33 1.02
N LEU A 76 4.25 -2.16 1.52
CA LEU A 76 4.46 -0.89 0.83
C LEU A 76 5.96 -0.57 0.70
N ASP A 77 6.74 -0.77 1.76
CA ASP A 77 8.19 -0.56 1.73
C ASP A 77 8.85 -1.43 0.66
N ASN A 78 8.48 -2.72 0.59
CA ASN A 78 8.99 -3.62 -0.45
C ASN A 78 8.61 -3.16 -1.87
N ILE A 79 7.38 -2.65 -2.07
CA ILE A 79 6.95 -2.16 -3.38
C ILE A 79 7.75 -0.91 -3.78
N ILE A 80 8.00 -0.01 -2.83
CA ILE A 80 8.82 1.19 -3.04
C ILE A 80 10.24 0.79 -3.45
N GLU A 81 10.87 -0.12 -2.71
CA GLU A 81 12.22 -0.60 -3.00
C GLU A 81 12.34 -1.18 -4.42
N ILE A 82 11.38 -2.02 -4.83
CA ILE A 82 11.31 -2.56 -6.20
C ILE A 82 11.20 -1.42 -7.23
N LYS A 83 10.30 -0.46 -7.01
CA LYS A 83 10.07 0.63 -7.96
C LYS A 83 11.21 1.64 -8.05
N GLU A 84 11.94 1.85 -6.95
CA GLU A 84 13.18 2.62 -6.96
C GLU A 84 14.26 1.92 -7.78
N SER A 85 14.40 0.60 -7.63
CA SER A 85 15.32 -0.20 -8.45
C SER A 85 14.95 -0.14 -9.94
N ASP A 86 13.67 -0.31 -10.29
CA ASP A 86 13.17 -0.19 -11.66
C ASP A 86 13.50 1.19 -12.26
N SER A 87 13.29 2.24 -11.47
CA SER A 87 13.57 3.63 -11.89
C SER A 87 15.06 3.86 -12.18
N GLN A 88 15.95 3.31 -11.36
CA GLN A 88 17.39 3.40 -11.57
C GLN A 88 17.84 2.65 -12.83
N ALA A 89 17.27 1.47 -13.09
CA ALA A 89 17.53 0.70 -14.30
C ALA A 89 17.12 1.47 -15.56
N LEU A 90 15.89 2.01 -15.58
CA LEU A 90 15.39 2.83 -16.68
C LEU A 90 16.23 4.09 -16.90
N SER A 91 16.63 4.77 -15.83
CA SER A 91 17.50 5.95 -15.92
C SER A 91 18.85 5.62 -16.56
N SER A 92 19.44 4.48 -16.20
CA SER A 92 20.70 4.01 -16.77
C SER A 92 20.56 3.65 -18.25
N GLU A 93 19.46 2.99 -18.62
CA GLU A 93 19.15 2.65 -20.01
C GLU A 93 18.94 3.92 -20.87
N LEU A 94 18.18 4.89 -20.38
CA LEU A 94 17.97 6.18 -21.05
C LEU A 94 19.28 6.93 -21.27
N LYS A 95 20.19 6.91 -20.28
CA LYS A 95 21.52 7.51 -20.41
C LYS A 95 22.34 6.81 -21.50
N ASN A 96 22.29 5.48 -21.57
CA ASN A 96 22.97 4.71 -22.61
C ASN A 96 22.43 5.01 -24.00
N LEU A 97 21.10 5.03 -24.17
CA LEU A 97 20.44 5.41 -25.43
C LEU A 97 20.79 6.83 -25.87
N HIS A 98 20.83 7.77 -24.91
CA HIS A 98 21.24 9.14 -25.18
C HIS A 98 22.70 9.23 -25.67
N ASN A 99 23.61 8.48 -25.06
CA ASN A 99 25.00 8.42 -25.47
C ASN A 99 25.17 7.77 -26.86
N GLN A 100 24.43 6.69 -27.12
CA GLN A 100 24.40 6.05 -28.44
C GLN A 100 23.91 7.02 -29.52
N LYS A 101 22.84 7.79 -29.24
CA LYS A 101 22.35 8.84 -30.13
C LYS A 101 23.41 9.90 -30.40
N LYS A 102 24.13 10.38 -29.38
CA LYS A 102 25.25 11.32 -29.56
C LYS A 102 26.32 10.74 -30.47
N LEU A 103 26.80 9.53 -30.19
CA LEU A 103 27.84 8.88 -31.00
C LEU A 103 27.41 8.67 -32.46
N ALA A 104 26.15 8.31 -32.70
CA ALA A 104 25.60 8.17 -34.04
C ALA A 104 25.56 9.50 -34.81
N LEU A 105 25.23 10.60 -34.12
CA LEU A 105 25.24 11.94 -34.72
C LEU A 105 26.66 12.44 -35.03
N TYR A 106 27.67 12.11 -34.21
CA TYR A 106 29.07 12.47 -34.49
C TYR A 106 29.70 11.68 -35.64
N LYS A 107 29.16 10.49 -35.97
CA LYS A 107 29.63 9.64 -37.09
C LYS A 107 28.96 9.96 -38.43
N ARG A 108 27.99 10.88 -38.43
CA ARG A 108 27.39 11.48 -39.63
C ARG A 108 28.09 12.78 -39.95
#